data_AF-A0AAJ2H0F3-F1
#
_entry.id   AF-A0AAJ2H0F3-F1
#
_cell.length_a   1.000
_cell.length_b   1.000
_cell.length_c   1.000
_cell.angle_alpha   90.00
_cell.angle_beta   90.00
_cell.angle_gamma   90.00
#
_symmetry.space_group_name_H-M   'P 1'
#
loop_
_entity.id
_entity.type
_entity.pdbx_description
1 polymer ?
#
loop_
_entity_poly.entity_id
_entity_poly.type
_entity_poly.pdbx_seq_one_letter_code
_entity_poly.pdbx_strand_id
1 'polypeptide(L)'
;MTSYADLQAQIKKLQDQAEKLKAKELESVIAGIKQQIAEYGLTAEQLGLAPARKKTVKKAAAKTAVVMYRNGDLTWSGAARGRKPGWVKEIMDAGGDIEKYRVKGKSHR
;
A
#
# COMPACT_ATOMS: atom_id res chain seq x y z
N MET A 1 46.59 -14.30 -36.18
CA MET A 1 45.33 -13.52 -36.12
C MET A 1 44.79 -13.63 -34.71
N THR A 2 44.30 -12.53 -34.13
CA THR A 2 43.59 -12.58 -32.84
C THR A 2 42.31 -13.39 -33.02
N SER A 3 42.13 -14.44 -32.20
CA SER A 3 40.91 -15.23 -32.27
C SER A 3 39.75 -14.49 -31.60
N TYR A 4 38.53 -14.91 -31.92
CA TYR A 4 37.32 -14.40 -31.25
C TYR A 4 37.39 -14.58 -29.72
N ALA A 5 37.96 -15.69 -29.25
CA ALA A 5 38.13 -15.96 -27.82
C ALA A 5 39.11 -14.98 -27.15
N ASP A 6 40.20 -14.62 -27.84
CA ASP A 6 41.17 -13.65 -27.32
C ASP A 6 40.57 -12.24 -27.20
N LEU A 7 39.74 -11.84 -28.18
CA LEU A 7 39.01 -10.58 -28.15
C LEU A 7 38.00 -10.55 -27.00
N GLN A 8 37.26 -11.63 -26.77
CA GLN A 8 36.32 -11.73 -25.64
C GLN A 8 37.05 -11.63 -24.29
N ALA A 9 38.20 -12.29 -24.14
CA ALA A 9 39.00 -12.20 -22.92
C ALA A 9 39.50 -10.77 -22.64
N GLN A 10 39.89 -10.04 -23.69
CA GLN A 10 40.28 -8.63 -23.58
C GLN A 10 39.10 -7.73 -23.19
N ILE A 11 37.92 -7.95 -23.77
CA ILE A 11 36.70 -7.19 -23.42
C ILE A 11 36.38 -7.38 -21.94
N LYS A 12 36.38 -8.62 -21.46
CA LYS A 12 36.11 -8.90 -20.04
C LYS A 12 37.12 -8.19 -19.13
N LYS A 13 38.41 -8.24 -19.48
CA LYS A 13 39.45 -7.56 -18.71
C LYS A 13 39.25 -6.05 -18.69
N LEU A 14 38.88 -5.44 -19.82
CA LEU A 14 38.60 -4.01 -19.91
C LEU A 14 37.34 -3.62 -19.12
N GLN A 15 36.30 -4.47 -19.11
CA GLN A 15 35.11 -4.28 -18.29
C GLN A 15 35.46 -4.30 -16.79
N ASP A 16 36.23 -5.29 -16.34
CA ASP A 16 36.68 -5.37 -14.94
C ASP A 16 37.51 -4.13 -14.54
N GLN A 17 38.33 -3.60 -15.47
CA GLN A 17 39.10 -2.38 -15.24
C GLN A 17 38.21 -1.14 -15.18
N ALA A 18 37.21 -1.04 -16.07
CA ALA A 18 36.26 0.06 -16.08
C ALA A 18 35.43 0.11 -14.79
N GLU A 19 34.96 -1.04 -14.31
CA GLU A 19 34.21 -1.11 -13.04
C GLU A 19 35.06 -0.69 -11.84
N LYS A 20 36.33 -1.14 -11.79
CA LYS A 20 37.26 -0.74 -10.72
C LYS A 20 37.55 0.76 -10.74
N LEU A 21 37.71 1.35 -11.92
CA LEU A 21 37.90 2.80 -12.06
C LEU A 21 36.65 3.55 -11.61
N LYS A 22 35.48 3.13 -12.08
CA LYS A 22 34.19 3.71 -11.68
C LYS A 22 33.98 3.66 -10.17
N ALA A 23 34.32 2.55 -9.50
CA ALA A 23 34.21 2.44 -8.06
C ALA A 23 35.08 3.49 -7.32
N LYS A 24 36.33 3.65 -7.76
CA LYS A 24 37.25 4.65 -7.19
C LYS A 24 36.77 6.10 -7.42
N GLU A 25 36.31 6.39 -8.62
CA GLU A 25 35.76 7.71 -8.95
C GLU A 25 34.50 8.01 -8.12
N LEU A 26 33.62 7.03 -7.97
CA LEU A 26 32.42 7.16 -7.14
C LEU A 26 32.77 7.42 -5.67
N GLU A 27 33.77 6.75 -5.10
CA GLU A 27 34.21 7.01 -3.73
C GLU A 27 34.66 8.46 -3.53
N SER A 28 35.48 8.97 -4.46
CA SER A 28 35.95 10.37 -4.45
C SER A 28 34.78 11.35 -4.60
N VAL A 29 33.86 11.09 -5.52
CA VAL A 29 32.68 11.93 -5.75
C VAL A 29 31.76 11.95 -4.53
N ILE A 30 31.51 10.78 -3.93
CA ILE A 30 30.70 10.66 -2.71
C ILE A 30 31.34 11.43 -1.56
N ALA A 31 32.66 11.36 -1.39
CA ALA A 31 33.37 12.11 -0.37
C ALA A 31 33.20 13.62 -0.55
N GLY A 32 33.34 14.13 -1.78
CA GLY A 32 33.13 15.54 -2.10
C GLY A 32 31.70 16.01 -1.84
N ILE A 33 30.70 15.24 -2.31
CA ILE A 33 29.28 15.55 -2.06
C ILE A 33 28.97 15.55 -0.56
N LYS A 34 29.52 14.59 0.21
CA LYS A 34 29.34 14.55 1.67
C LYS A 34 29.92 15.79 2.36
N GLN A 35 31.08 16.27 1.92
CA GLN A 35 31.66 17.51 2.44
C GLN A 35 30.77 18.71 2.12
N GLN A 36 30.28 18.83 0.89
CA GLN A 36 29.36 19.89 0.50
C GLN A 36 28.04 19.84 1.29
N ILE A 37 27.50 18.65 1.54
CA ILE A 37 26.32 18.46 2.40
C ILE A 37 26.60 18.99 3.81
N ALA A 38 27.77 18.69 4.38
CA ALA A 38 28.14 19.11 5.73
C ALA A 38 28.41 20.61 5.82
N GLU A 39 29.10 21.20 4.83
CA GLU A 39 29.48 22.62 4.80
C GLU A 39 28.25 23.53 4.67
N TYR A 40 27.32 23.19 3.78
CA TYR A 40 26.14 23.99 3.49
C TYR A 40 24.89 23.53 4.27
N GLY A 41 25.00 22.49 5.09
CA GLY A 41 23.89 21.94 5.86
C GLY A 41 22.74 21.43 4.98
N LEU A 42 23.06 20.89 3.80
CA LEU A 42 22.04 20.48 2.83
C LEU A 42 21.24 19.29 3.34
N THR A 43 19.92 19.36 3.23
CA THR A 43 19.05 18.26 3.60
C THR A 43 18.69 17.41 2.38
N ALA A 44 18.35 16.13 2.61
CA ALA A 44 17.87 15.25 1.54
C ALA A 44 16.62 15.81 0.83
N GLU A 45 15.82 16.63 1.50
CA GLU A 45 14.66 17.30 0.92
C GLU A 45 15.07 18.37 -0.10
N GLN A 46 16.09 19.18 0.21
CA GLN A 46 16.61 20.20 -0.71
C GLN A 46 17.30 19.59 -1.93
N LEU A 47 17.90 18.40 -1.76
CA LEU A 47 18.51 17.64 -2.86
C LEU A 47 17.49 16.82 -3.67
N GLY A 48 16.20 16.85 -3.30
CA GLY A 48 15.17 16.02 -3.95
C GLY A 48 15.35 14.51 -3.74
N LEU A 49 16.20 14.12 -2.79
CA LEU A 49 16.51 12.73 -2.44
C LEU A 49 15.59 12.19 -1.33
N ALA A 50 14.74 13.03 -0.75
CA ALA A 50 13.79 12.61 0.27
C ALA A 50 12.78 11.61 -0.31
N PRO A 51 12.56 10.46 0.35
CA PRO A 51 11.56 9.50 -0.10
C PRO A 51 10.19 10.16 -0.07
N ALA A 52 9.46 10.09 -1.19
CA ALA A 52 8.07 10.53 -1.23
C ALA A 52 7.28 9.81 -0.12
N ARG A 53 6.86 10.56 0.91
CA ARG A 53 5.94 10.05 1.93
C ARG A 53 4.65 9.67 1.22
N LYS A 54 4.50 8.38 0.87
CA LYS A 54 3.21 7.80 0.54
C LYS A 54 2.32 8.08 1.75
N LYS A 55 1.35 8.98 1.60
CA LYS A 55 0.29 9.17 2.58
C LYS A 55 -0.42 7.82 2.69
N THR A 56 -0.05 7.03 3.68
CA THR A 56 -0.83 5.87 4.08
C THR A 56 -2.16 6.44 4.56
N VAL A 57 -3.17 6.42 3.70
CA VAL A 57 -4.54 6.69 4.11
C VAL A 57 -4.84 5.61 5.15
N LYS A 58 -4.82 5.98 6.44
CA LYS A 58 -5.31 5.12 7.51
C LYS A 58 -6.75 4.83 7.14
N LYS A 59 -7.01 3.62 6.64
CA LYS A 59 -8.35 3.12 6.38
C LYS A 59 -9.05 3.17 7.74
N ALA A 60 -9.96 4.13 7.91
CA ALA A 60 -10.76 4.22 9.12
C ALA A 60 -11.37 2.83 9.35
N ALA A 61 -11.15 2.26 10.53
CA ALA A 61 -11.72 0.98 10.88
C ALA A 61 -13.23 1.05 10.61
N ALA A 62 -13.70 0.24 9.66
CA ALA A 62 -15.11 0.13 9.36
C ALA A 62 -15.78 -0.29 10.67
N LYS A 63 -16.59 0.59 11.26
CA LYS A 63 -17.45 0.25 12.40
C LYS A 63 -18.20 -1.00 12.01
N THR A 64 -18.02 -2.07 12.78
CA THR A 64 -18.71 -3.36 12.63
C THR A 64 -20.18 -3.09 12.40
N ALA A 65 -20.69 -3.49 11.23
CA ALA A 65 -22.09 -3.31 10.88
C ALA A 65 -22.95 -4.07 11.90
N VAL A 66 -23.68 -3.33 12.75
CA VAL A 66 -24.59 -3.93 13.73
C VAL A 66 -25.66 -4.69 12.98
N VAL A 67 -25.70 -6.02 13.15
CA VAL A 67 -26.76 -6.87 12.59
C VAL A 67 -28.02 -6.70 13.44
N MET A 68 -29.09 -6.17 12.86
CA MET A 68 -30.35 -5.87 13.56
C MET A 68 -31.43 -6.92 13.29
N TYR A 69 -31.46 -7.50 12.09
CA TYR A 69 -32.45 -8.51 11.68
C TYR A 69 -31.75 -9.73 11.06
N ARG A 70 -32.28 -10.93 11.30
CA ARG A 70 -31.75 -12.20 10.79
C ARG A 70 -32.89 -13.14 10.38
N ASN A 71 -32.76 -13.73 9.19
CA ASN A 71 -33.62 -14.80 8.69
C ASN A 71 -32.73 -15.94 8.16
N GLY A 72 -32.57 -17.01 8.96
CA GLY A 72 -31.59 -18.07 8.66
C GLY A 72 -30.16 -17.54 8.62
N ASP A 73 -29.49 -17.71 7.48
CA ASP A 73 -28.13 -17.18 7.22
C ASP A 73 -28.13 -15.74 6.69
N LEU A 74 -29.29 -15.17 6.38
CA LEU A 74 -29.41 -13.80 5.88
C LEU A 74 -29.49 -12.81 7.04
N THR A 75 -28.60 -11.82 7.06
CA THR A 75 -28.54 -10.78 8.09
C THR A 75 -28.69 -9.38 7.49
N TRP A 76 -29.39 -8.48 8.19
CA TRP A 76 -29.57 -7.10 7.77
C TRP A 76 -29.35 -6.13 8.94
N SER A 77 -28.64 -5.03 8.68
CA SER A 77 -28.27 -4.06 9.72
C SER A 77 -29.38 -3.08 10.09
N GLY A 78 -30.56 -3.17 9.48
CA GLY A 78 -31.67 -2.25 9.74
C GLY A 78 -31.37 -0.80 9.33
N ALA A 79 -30.25 -0.54 8.66
CA ALA A 79 -29.86 0.80 8.25
C ALA A 79 -30.86 1.33 7.22
N ALA A 80 -31.60 2.38 7.58
CA ALA A 80 -32.53 3.09 6.71
C ALA A 80 -31.84 3.73 5.48
N ARG A 81 -30.51 3.77 5.45
CA ARG A 81 -29.70 4.16 4.29
C ARG A 81 -29.16 2.93 3.59
N GLY A 82 -29.90 2.41 2.60
CA GLY A 82 -29.45 1.32 1.74
C GLY A 82 -30.60 0.51 1.12
N ARG A 83 -30.29 -0.28 0.10
CA ARG A 83 -31.24 -1.19 -0.56
C ARG A 83 -31.66 -2.29 0.43
N LYS A 84 -32.96 -2.36 0.74
CA LYS A 84 -33.53 -3.46 1.55
C LYS A 84 -33.26 -4.82 0.86
N PRO A 85 -32.80 -5.86 1.59
CA PRO A 85 -32.68 -7.22 1.07
C PRO A 85 -34.01 -7.76 0.51
N GLY A 86 -33.95 -8.75 -0.38
CA GLY A 86 -35.14 -9.35 -1.01
C GLY A 86 -36.13 -9.92 0.01
N TRP A 87 -35.64 -10.75 0.93
CA TRP A 87 -36.46 -11.35 1.99
C TRP A 87 -37.16 -10.32 2.90
N VAL A 88 -36.54 -9.16 3.13
CA VAL A 88 -37.15 -8.05 3.89
C VAL A 88 -38.32 -7.45 3.11
N LYS A 89 -38.16 -7.26 1.79
CA LYS A 89 -39.25 -6.76 0.94
C LYS A 89 -40.39 -7.76 0.87
N GLU A 90 -40.09 -9.04 0.67
CA GLU A 90 -41.10 -10.10 0.61
C GLU A 90 -41.96 -10.16 1.87
N ILE A 91 -41.35 -10.04 3.06
CA ILE A 91 -42.09 -9.96 4.33
C ILE A 91 -42.97 -8.72 4.38
N MET A 92 -42.45 -7.54 3.97
CA MET A 92 -43.22 -6.29 3.97
C MET A 92 -44.37 -6.32 2.95
N ASP A 93 -44.15 -6.87 1.77
CA ASP A 93 -45.14 -6.99 0.67
C ASP A 93 -46.21 -8.04 1.01
N ALA A 94 -45.84 -9.11 1.73
CA ALA A 94 -46.78 -10.09 2.26
C ALA A 94 -47.60 -9.58 3.47
N GLY A 95 -47.45 -8.30 3.86
CA GLY A 95 -48.10 -7.72 5.03
C GLY A 95 -47.59 -8.29 6.36
N GLY A 96 -46.44 -8.97 6.33
CA GLY A 96 -45.81 -9.59 7.49
C GLY A 96 -45.00 -8.61 8.32
N ASP A 97 -44.82 -8.95 9.60
CA ASP A 97 -44.07 -8.14 10.54
C ASP A 97 -42.58 -8.54 10.56
N ILE A 98 -41.71 -7.63 10.08
CA ILE A 98 -40.26 -7.80 10.08
C ILE A 98 -39.65 -7.79 11.49
N GLU A 99 -40.32 -7.21 12.49
CA GLU A 99 -39.84 -7.20 13.88
C GLU A 99 -39.72 -8.63 14.45
N LYS A 100 -40.45 -9.60 13.88
CA LYS A 100 -40.31 -11.03 14.24
C LYS A 100 -38.91 -11.58 13.92
N TYR A 101 -38.23 -11.02 12.93
CA TYR A 101 -36.89 -11.41 12.50
C TYR A 101 -35.80 -10.54 13.15
N ARG A 102 -36.16 -9.66 14.09
CA ARG A 102 -35.21 -8.82 14.79
C ARG A 102 -34.37 -9.65 15.74
N VAL A 103 -33.05 -9.55 15.60
CA VAL A 103 -32.12 -10.15 16.54
C VAL A 103 -32.24 -9.36 17.84
N LYS A 104 -32.81 -9.96 18.90
CA LYS A 104 -32.84 -9.39 20.25
C LYS A 104 -31.42 -9.38 20.85
N GLY A 105 -30.56 -8.50 20.36
CA GLY A 105 -29.22 -8.25 20.91
C GLY A 105 -29.26 -7.16 21.98
N LYS A 106 -28.78 -7.49 23.18
CA LYS A 106 -28.66 -6.59 24.36
C LYS A 106 -28.20 -5.19 23.96
N SER A 107 -28.99 -4.19 24.35
CA SER A 107 -28.55 -2.81 24.53
C SER A 107 -27.23 -2.81 25.31
N HIS A 108 -26.13 -2.42 24.65
CA HIS A 108 -24.95 -1.97 25.38
C HIS A 108 -25.27 -0.58 25.91
N ARG A 109 -25.32 -0.50 27.25
CA ARG A 109 -25.46 0.71 28.04
C ARG A 109 -24.35 1.71 27.72
#